data_AF-A0A414LAH6-F1
#
_entry.id   AF-A0A414LAH6-F1
#
_cell.length_a   1.000
_cell.length_b   1.000
_cell.length_c   1.000
_cell.angle_alpha   90.00
_cell.angle_beta   90.00
_cell.angle_gamma   90.00
#
_symmetry.space_group_name_H-M   'P 1'
#
loop_
_entity.id
_entity.type
_entity.pdbx_description
1 polymer ?
#
loop_
_entity_poly.entity_id
_entity_poly.type
_entity_poly.pdbx_seq_one_letter_code
_entity_poly.pdbx_strand_id
1 'polypeptide(L)'
;MKSAISLPTDMCIIVTYRCPMQCQMCNIWQNPTDQHQEITPMEMERLPKVKFINITGGEPFVREDLEEIIEVAFRKSPRVVISTSGWFEERIIHLAEKFPKIGIRISIEGLSLKNDELRGRKGGFDKGLRTLLRLQEMGVKDIGFGITVSNSNSADMLSLYRLSRSLGMEFATAALHNSYYFHKTDNTITNQTEVCGNFSKLIEWQLKEKHPKSWFRAYFNWGLINYVKGQPRLLPCEAGLVNFFVDPYGDVYPCNGLESKYWKESMGNIRTMTSFEELWRSEQAEHIRSCVRNCPKNCWMVGTAAPVMKRYIAIPMKWVINKKIQSLLGHPINLENKEK
;
A
#
# COMPACT_ATOMS: atom_id res chain seq x y z
N MET A 1 14.66 22.20 23.87
CA MET A 1 13.85 22.49 22.67
C MET A 1 13.52 21.19 21.97
N LYS A 2 12.26 20.71 22.01
CA LYS A 2 11.84 19.60 21.15
C LYS A 2 12.05 20.05 19.70
N SER A 3 12.87 19.35 18.92
CA SER A 3 13.02 19.65 17.49
C SER A 3 11.64 19.65 16.85
N ALA A 4 11.25 20.75 16.19
CA ALA A 4 9.93 20.88 15.59
C ALA A 4 9.68 19.70 14.64
N ILE A 5 8.59 18.96 14.87
CA ILE A 5 8.20 17.82 14.03
C ILE A 5 7.95 18.35 12.61
N SER A 6 8.64 17.75 11.63
CA SER A 6 8.45 18.08 10.22
C SER A 6 7.06 17.68 9.74
N LEU A 7 6.54 18.41 8.76
CA LEU A 7 5.30 18.03 8.08
C LEU A 7 5.47 16.70 7.32
N PRO A 8 4.39 15.90 7.17
CA PRO A 8 4.46 14.61 6.51
C PRO A 8 4.79 14.75 5.02
N THR A 9 5.39 13.72 4.45
CA THR A 9 5.77 13.67 3.02
C THR A 9 4.81 12.86 2.17
N ASP A 10 4.02 11.98 2.78
CA ASP A 10 3.13 11.04 2.10
C ASP A 10 1.79 10.98 2.83
N MET A 11 0.68 10.86 2.09
CA MET A 11 -0.62 10.59 2.69
C MET A 11 -1.41 9.55 1.90
N CYS A 12 -2.29 8.86 2.60
CA CYS A 12 -3.25 7.95 2.02
C CYS A 12 -4.66 8.36 2.46
N ILE A 13 -5.59 8.48 1.53
CA ILE A 13 -6.95 8.91 1.79
C ILE A 13 -7.87 7.75 1.44
N ILE A 14 -8.58 7.27 2.45
CA ILE A 14 -9.61 6.25 2.31
C ILE A 14 -10.92 6.99 2.07
N VAL A 15 -11.36 7.07 0.82
CA VAL A 15 -12.49 7.96 0.45
C VAL A 15 -13.86 7.36 0.76
N THR A 16 -13.95 6.05 0.96
CA THR A 16 -15.18 5.32 1.28
C THR A 16 -14.85 3.96 1.88
N TYR A 17 -15.79 3.29 2.55
CA TYR A 17 -15.71 1.86 2.86
C TYR A 17 -16.63 1.01 1.96
N ARG A 18 -17.43 1.64 1.09
CA ARG A 18 -18.29 0.95 0.13
C ARG A 18 -17.45 0.22 -0.91
N CYS A 19 -17.67 -1.07 -1.10
CA CYS A 19 -16.93 -1.89 -2.06
C CYS A 19 -17.84 -2.95 -2.66
N PRO A 20 -17.85 -3.14 -4.00
CA PRO A 20 -18.66 -4.18 -4.63
C PRO A 20 -17.95 -5.55 -4.67
N MET A 21 -16.71 -5.63 -4.18
CA MET A 21 -15.95 -6.88 -4.13
C MET A 21 -16.19 -7.58 -2.79
N GLN A 22 -16.22 -8.90 -2.79
CA GLN A 22 -16.48 -9.72 -1.60
C GLN A 22 -15.25 -10.55 -1.23
N CYS A 23 -14.15 -9.85 -1.04
CA CYS A 23 -12.85 -10.49 -1.01
C CYS A 23 -12.61 -11.30 0.29
N GLN A 24 -11.89 -12.42 0.23
CA GLN A 24 -11.69 -13.32 1.38
C GLN A 24 -10.85 -12.71 2.53
N MET A 25 -9.83 -11.91 2.20
CA MET A 25 -8.99 -11.22 3.19
C MET A 25 -9.55 -9.90 3.73
N CYS A 26 -10.75 -9.48 3.31
CA CYS A 26 -11.30 -8.16 3.66
C CYS A 26 -12.82 -8.18 3.76
N ASN A 27 -13.35 -7.79 4.92
CA ASN A 27 -14.80 -7.70 5.19
C ASN A 27 -15.34 -6.25 5.07
N ILE A 28 -14.60 -5.34 4.43
CA ILE A 28 -15.00 -3.93 4.34
C ILE A 28 -16.36 -3.75 3.66
N TRP A 29 -16.69 -4.61 2.70
CA TRP A 29 -17.97 -4.61 1.99
C TRP A 29 -19.18 -4.90 2.88
N GLN A 30 -18.97 -5.51 4.06
CA GLN A 30 -19.99 -5.74 5.08
C GLN A 30 -20.19 -4.53 6.00
N ASN A 31 -19.31 -3.53 5.90
CA ASN A 31 -19.27 -2.35 6.76
C ASN A 31 -19.22 -1.06 5.91
N PRO A 32 -20.18 -0.87 4.98
CA PRO A 32 -20.18 0.32 4.12
C PRO A 32 -20.34 1.60 4.95
N THR A 33 -19.67 2.66 4.50
CA THR A 33 -19.89 4.02 4.99
C THR A 33 -21.27 4.52 4.58
N ASP A 34 -21.83 5.41 5.42
CA ASP A 34 -22.90 6.31 4.99
C ASP A 34 -22.31 7.36 4.04
N GLN A 35 -22.81 7.42 2.81
CA GLN A 35 -22.33 8.33 1.76
C GLN A 35 -22.39 9.80 2.18
N HIS A 36 -23.35 10.19 3.02
CA HIS A 36 -23.50 11.58 3.47
C HIS A 36 -22.44 12.00 4.50
N GLN A 37 -21.72 11.04 5.07
CA GLN A 37 -20.68 11.29 6.08
C GLN A 37 -19.27 11.13 5.50
N GLU A 38 -19.15 10.64 4.27
CA GLU A 38 -17.87 10.48 3.56
C GLU A 38 -17.18 11.83 3.36
N ILE A 39 -15.85 11.83 3.45
CA ILE A 39 -15.00 13.00 3.26
C ILE A 39 -15.26 13.63 1.90
N THR A 40 -15.49 14.95 1.87
CA THR A 40 -15.79 15.68 0.64
C THR A 40 -14.50 16.23 -0.02
N PRO A 41 -14.54 16.55 -1.34
CA PRO A 41 -13.45 17.26 -2.00
C PRO A 41 -13.07 18.56 -1.28
N MET A 42 -14.06 19.31 -0.78
CA MET A 42 -13.85 20.55 -0.03
C MET A 42 -13.10 20.31 1.29
N GLU A 43 -13.43 19.25 2.03
CA GLU A 43 -12.72 18.90 3.26
C GLU A 43 -11.28 18.49 3.01
N MET A 44 -11.00 17.83 1.88
CA MET A 44 -9.64 17.50 1.46
C MET A 44 -8.76 18.73 1.19
N GLU A 45 -9.34 19.90 0.91
CA GLU A 45 -8.56 21.14 0.80
C GLU A 45 -7.91 21.55 2.13
N ARG A 46 -8.39 21.04 3.27
CA ARG A 46 -7.79 21.30 4.59
C ARG A 46 -6.52 20.48 4.82
N LEU A 47 -6.24 19.49 3.97
CA LEU A 47 -5.05 18.64 4.05
C LEU A 47 -3.78 19.36 3.54
N PRO A 48 -2.59 18.97 4.03
CA PRO A 48 -1.33 19.61 3.66
C PRO A 48 -0.91 19.23 2.24
N LYS A 49 0.02 19.99 1.66
CA LYS A 49 0.72 19.54 0.45
C LYS A 49 1.74 18.47 0.81
N VAL A 50 1.85 17.43 -0.01
CA VAL A 50 2.74 16.28 0.20
C VAL A 50 3.37 15.81 -1.10
N LYS A 51 4.42 14.98 -1.01
CA LYS A 51 5.12 14.44 -2.19
C LYS A 51 4.35 13.32 -2.88
N PHE A 52 3.47 12.63 -2.17
CA PHE A 52 2.72 11.49 -2.68
C PHE A 52 1.35 11.34 -2.00
N ILE A 53 0.31 11.13 -2.81
CA ILE A 53 -1.04 10.78 -2.36
C ILE A 53 -1.42 9.41 -2.93
N ASN A 54 -1.90 8.51 -2.06
CA ASN A 54 -2.67 7.35 -2.48
C ASN A 54 -4.16 7.59 -2.17
N ILE A 55 -5.02 7.46 -3.17
CA ILE A 55 -6.46 7.42 -3.03
C ILE A 55 -6.91 5.95 -3.04
N THR A 56 -7.60 5.55 -1.99
CA THR A 56 -8.07 4.18 -1.76
C THR A 56 -9.43 4.21 -1.06
N GLY A 57 -9.90 3.07 -0.58
CA GLY A 57 -11.09 2.97 0.27
C GLY A 57 -12.21 2.25 -0.41
N GLY A 58 -12.71 1.21 0.26
CA GLY A 58 -13.60 0.20 -0.30
C GLY A 58 -13.20 -0.04 -1.76
N GLU A 59 -14.01 0.49 -2.67
CA GLU A 59 -13.60 0.78 -4.03
C GLU A 59 -13.80 2.28 -4.37
N PRO A 60 -12.74 3.08 -4.65
CA PRO A 60 -12.90 4.51 -4.92
C PRO A 60 -13.87 4.80 -6.08
N PHE A 61 -13.88 3.93 -7.09
CA PHE A 61 -14.74 4.04 -8.27
C PHE A 61 -16.22 3.72 -8.01
N VAL A 62 -16.66 3.61 -6.75
CA VAL A 62 -18.09 3.69 -6.40
C VAL A 62 -18.55 5.13 -6.17
N ARG A 63 -17.65 6.06 -5.87
CA ARG A 63 -18.00 7.46 -5.61
C ARG A 63 -18.28 8.20 -6.91
N GLU A 64 -19.33 9.02 -6.92
CA GLU A 64 -19.72 9.83 -8.08
C GLU A 64 -18.82 11.06 -8.23
N ASP A 65 -18.38 11.64 -7.11
CA ASP A 65 -17.52 12.82 -7.01
C ASP A 65 -16.01 12.51 -7.04
N LEU A 66 -15.61 11.30 -7.47
CA LEU A 66 -14.20 10.88 -7.50
C LEU A 66 -13.32 11.82 -8.33
N GLU A 67 -13.83 12.38 -9.43
CA GLU A 67 -13.03 13.30 -10.26
C GLU A 67 -12.64 14.59 -9.52
N GLU A 68 -13.56 15.14 -8.72
CA GLU A 68 -13.32 16.32 -7.90
C GLU A 68 -12.29 16.02 -6.80
N ILE A 69 -12.38 14.83 -6.19
CA ILE A 69 -11.38 14.34 -5.23
C ILE A 69 -9.99 14.30 -5.87
N ILE A 70 -9.89 13.78 -7.10
CA ILE A 70 -8.61 13.68 -7.81
C ILE A 70 -8.08 15.06 -8.20
N GLU A 71 -8.95 15.99 -8.58
CA GLU A 71 -8.56 17.37 -8.85
C GLU A 71 -7.92 18.03 -7.61
N VAL A 72 -8.56 17.91 -6.45
CA VAL A 72 -8.01 18.39 -5.17
C VAL A 72 -6.68 17.68 -4.85
N ALA A 73 -6.61 16.36 -5.04
CA ALA A 73 -5.39 15.60 -4.78
C ALA A 73 -4.20 16.10 -5.63
N PHE A 74 -4.42 16.43 -6.91
CA PHE A 74 -3.36 16.99 -7.76
C PHE A 74 -2.95 18.42 -7.39
N ARG A 75 -3.84 19.22 -6.78
CA ARG A 75 -3.44 20.52 -6.17
C ARG A 75 -2.53 20.33 -4.95
N LYS A 76 -2.65 19.20 -4.27
CA LYS A 76 -1.90 18.88 -3.03
C LYS A 76 -0.62 18.07 -3.27
N SER A 77 -0.52 17.36 -4.39
CA SER A 77 0.63 16.50 -4.65
C SER A 77 0.99 16.36 -6.13
N PRO A 78 2.29 16.34 -6.48
CA PRO A 78 2.73 16.09 -7.86
C PRO A 78 2.51 14.63 -8.30
N ARG A 79 2.23 13.71 -7.36
CA ARG A 79 2.03 12.29 -7.67
C ARG A 79 0.83 11.73 -6.90
N VAL A 80 -0.23 11.45 -7.65
CA VAL A 80 -1.47 10.84 -7.14
C VAL A 80 -1.60 9.44 -7.74
N VAL A 81 -1.93 8.47 -6.90
CA VAL A 81 -2.13 7.08 -7.29
C VAL A 81 -3.42 6.56 -6.72
N ILE A 82 -4.20 5.83 -7.52
CA ILE A 82 -5.43 5.17 -7.07
C ILE A 82 -5.18 3.68 -6.94
N SER A 83 -5.53 3.12 -5.79
CA SER A 83 -5.67 1.67 -5.60
C SER A 83 -7.11 1.27 -5.90
N THR A 84 -7.32 0.36 -6.85
CA THR A 84 -8.65 -0.11 -7.27
C THR A 84 -8.67 -1.63 -7.47
N SER A 85 -9.86 -2.24 -7.43
CA SER A 85 -10.10 -3.61 -7.87
C SER A 85 -10.04 -3.79 -9.38
N GLY A 86 -10.13 -2.70 -10.16
CA GLY A 86 -10.22 -2.78 -11.62
C GLY A 86 -11.61 -3.15 -12.14
N TRP A 87 -12.63 -3.18 -11.28
CA TRP A 87 -13.97 -3.62 -11.66
C TRP A 87 -14.67 -2.63 -12.62
N PHE A 88 -14.48 -1.33 -12.40
CA PHE A 88 -15.13 -0.26 -13.15
C PHE A 88 -14.28 0.20 -14.34
N GLU A 89 -14.01 -0.71 -15.30
CA GLU A 89 -13.10 -0.49 -16.46
C GLU A 89 -13.32 0.88 -17.12
N GLU A 90 -14.56 1.18 -17.56
CA GLU A 90 -14.88 2.42 -18.26
C GLU A 90 -14.62 3.68 -17.43
N ARG A 91 -14.96 3.65 -16.13
CA ARG A 91 -14.71 4.79 -15.24
C ARG A 91 -13.22 5.01 -15.01
N ILE A 92 -12.44 3.95 -14.93
CA ILE A 92 -10.97 4.01 -14.79
C ILE A 92 -10.35 4.64 -16.04
N ILE A 93 -10.78 4.18 -17.22
CA ILE A 93 -10.31 4.70 -18.51
C ILE A 93 -10.64 6.18 -18.64
N HIS A 94 -11.90 6.57 -18.41
CA HIS A 94 -12.35 7.95 -18.47
C HIS A 94 -11.57 8.87 -17.53
N LEU A 95 -11.36 8.43 -16.29
CA LEU A 95 -10.57 9.18 -15.32
C LEU A 95 -9.12 9.39 -15.79
N ALA A 96 -8.51 8.38 -16.41
CA ALA A 96 -7.15 8.47 -16.93
C ALA A 96 -7.03 9.37 -18.18
N GLU A 97 -8.08 9.47 -19.01
CA GLU A 97 -8.16 10.44 -20.10
C GLU A 97 -8.13 11.88 -19.56
N LYS A 98 -8.92 12.15 -18.51
CA LYS A 98 -8.98 13.47 -17.87
C LYS A 98 -7.71 13.80 -17.07
N PHE A 99 -7.09 12.79 -16.46
CA PHE A 99 -5.89 12.95 -15.64
C PHE A 99 -4.74 12.04 -16.12
N PRO A 100 -4.04 12.34 -17.24
CA PRO A 100 -3.02 11.47 -17.81
C PRO A 100 -1.80 11.18 -16.92
N LYS A 101 -1.61 11.97 -15.85
CA LYS A 101 -0.55 11.78 -14.85
C LYS A 101 -0.96 10.87 -13.68
N ILE A 102 -2.21 10.40 -13.64
CA ILE A 102 -2.70 9.52 -12.58
C ILE A 102 -1.96 8.18 -12.65
N GLY A 103 -1.59 7.67 -11.48
CA GLY A 103 -1.15 6.29 -11.38
C GLY A 103 -2.29 5.36 -10.98
N ILE A 104 -2.36 4.16 -11.57
CA ILE A 104 -3.42 3.18 -11.28
C ILE A 104 -2.79 1.87 -10.85
N ARG A 105 -3.14 1.40 -9.65
CA ARG A 105 -2.73 0.08 -9.14
C ARG A 105 -3.97 -0.79 -9.07
N ILE A 106 -4.03 -1.78 -9.95
CA ILE A 106 -5.12 -2.76 -9.95
C ILE A 106 -4.73 -3.93 -9.06
N SER A 107 -5.60 -4.24 -8.11
CA SER A 107 -5.36 -5.28 -7.13
C SER A 107 -5.75 -6.63 -7.74
N ILE A 108 -4.74 -7.47 -8.00
CA ILE A 108 -4.88 -8.80 -8.61
C ILE A 108 -4.18 -9.82 -7.71
N GLU A 109 -4.95 -10.77 -7.19
CA GLU A 109 -4.49 -11.70 -6.15
C GLU A 109 -3.94 -13.02 -6.71
N GLY A 110 -4.06 -13.27 -8.01
CA GLY A 110 -3.49 -14.43 -8.68
C GLY A 110 -3.78 -14.41 -10.18
N LEU A 111 -3.51 -15.50 -10.89
CA LEU A 111 -4.02 -15.65 -12.26
C LEU A 111 -5.56 -15.80 -12.23
N SER A 112 -6.19 -15.76 -13.41
CA SER A 112 -7.65 -15.63 -13.60
C SER A 112 -8.52 -16.27 -12.52
N LEU A 113 -8.52 -17.60 -12.41
CA LEU A 113 -9.36 -18.32 -11.45
C LEU A 113 -9.04 -17.98 -9.99
N LYS A 114 -7.75 -17.90 -9.63
CA LYS A 114 -7.30 -17.64 -8.26
C LYS A 114 -7.67 -16.23 -7.82
N ASN A 115 -7.52 -15.24 -8.70
CA ASN A 115 -7.93 -13.88 -8.40
C ASN A 115 -9.42 -13.78 -8.12
N ASP A 116 -10.24 -14.34 -9.00
CA ASP A 116 -11.69 -14.24 -8.89
C ASP A 116 -12.23 -14.94 -7.63
N GLU A 117 -11.64 -16.08 -7.29
CA GLU A 117 -11.89 -16.80 -6.03
C GLU A 117 -11.56 -15.94 -4.81
N LEU A 118 -10.37 -15.34 -4.75
CA LEU A 118 -9.91 -14.57 -3.59
C LEU A 118 -10.59 -13.20 -3.47
N ARG A 119 -10.96 -12.59 -4.60
CA ARG A 119 -11.67 -11.29 -4.62
C ARG A 119 -13.19 -11.43 -4.58
N GLY A 120 -13.72 -12.66 -4.64
CA GLY A 120 -15.15 -12.95 -4.54
C GLY A 120 -15.96 -12.43 -5.73
N ARG A 121 -15.35 -12.32 -6.93
CA ARG A 121 -16.06 -11.83 -8.11
C ARG A 121 -15.48 -12.36 -9.42
N LYS A 122 -16.30 -13.10 -10.16
CA LYS A 122 -15.95 -13.67 -11.47
C LYS A 122 -15.69 -12.59 -12.51
N GLY A 123 -14.68 -12.80 -13.34
CA GLY A 123 -14.20 -11.88 -14.38
C GLY A 123 -13.31 -10.75 -13.86
N GLY A 124 -13.00 -10.70 -12.56
CA GLY A 124 -12.22 -9.62 -11.96
C GLY A 124 -10.81 -9.52 -12.54
N PHE A 125 -10.16 -10.66 -12.78
CA PHE A 125 -8.83 -10.70 -13.40
C PHE A 125 -8.86 -10.13 -14.82
N ASP A 126 -9.79 -10.60 -15.65
CA ASP A 126 -9.86 -10.21 -17.06
C ASP A 126 -10.16 -8.71 -17.21
N LYS A 127 -11.09 -8.19 -16.39
CA LYS A 127 -11.40 -6.74 -16.31
C LYS A 127 -10.16 -5.93 -15.92
N GLY A 128 -9.47 -6.35 -14.85
CA GLY A 128 -8.26 -5.68 -14.39
C GLY A 128 -7.15 -5.68 -15.43
N LEU A 129 -6.89 -6.83 -16.07
CA LEU A 129 -5.86 -6.94 -17.10
C LEU A 129 -6.19 -6.10 -18.34
N ARG A 130 -7.43 -6.17 -18.86
CA ARG A 130 -7.86 -5.34 -19.98
C ARG A 130 -7.73 -3.85 -19.69
N THR A 131 -8.13 -3.43 -18.48
CA THR A 131 -7.97 -2.03 -18.06
C THR A 131 -6.50 -1.62 -18.08
N LEU A 132 -5.60 -2.44 -17.53
CA LEU A 132 -4.16 -2.14 -17.53
C LEU A 132 -3.59 -2.05 -18.96
N LEU A 133 -3.97 -2.97 -19.84
CA LEU A 133 -3.55 -2.94 -21.24
C LEU A 133 -4.06 -1.68 -21.95
N ARG A 134 -5.32 -1.31 -21.72
CA ARG A 134 -5.90 -0.09 -22.30
C ARG A 134 -5.21 1.17 -21.80
N LEU A 135 -4.95 1.26 -20.50
CA LEU A 135 -4.19 2.37 -19.91
C LEU A 135 -2.76 2.45 -20.47
N GLN A 136 -2.14 1.30 -20.76
CA GLN A 136 -0.83 1.25 -21.40
C GLN A 136 -0.88 1.79 -22.83
N GLU A 137 -1.88 1.40 -23.63
CA GLU A 137 -2.09 1.92 -24.99
C GLU A 137 -2.30 3.44 -25.00
N MET A 138 -2.98 3.97 -23.99
CA MET A 138 -3.16 5.41 -23.78
C MET A 138 -1.87 6.14 -23.35
N GLY A 139 -0.80 5.42 -23.06
CA GLY A 139 0.49 5.98 -22.64
C GLY A 139 0.59 6.32 -21.15
N VAL A 140 -0.32 5.83 -20.31
CA VAL A 140 -0.28 6.04 -18.86
C VAL A 140 0.89 5.25 -18.27
N LYS A 141 1.84 5.95 -17.65
CA LYS A 141 3.14 5.35 -17.25
C LYS A 141 3.14 4.66 -15.88
N ASP A 142 2.42 5.21 -14.89
CA ASP A 142 2.46 4.72 -13.51
C ASP A 142 1.32 3.73 -13.24
N ILE A 143 1.28 2.63 -14.00
CA ILE A 143 0.26 1.58 -13.90
C ILE A 143 0.87 0.23 -13.50
N GLY A 144 0.06 -0.61 -12.84
CA GLY A 144 0.44 -1.99 -12.63
C GLY A 144 -0.38 -2.74 -11.59
N PHE A 145 0.18 -3.85 -11.15
CA PHE A 145 -0.49 -4.83 -10.30
C PHE A 145 -0.16 -4.60 -8.83
N GLY A 146 -1.14 -4.82 -7.96
CA GLY A 146 -0.96 -4.98 -6.52
C GLY A 146 -1.42 -6.37 -6.09
N ILE A 147 -0.64 -7.08 -5.27
CA ILE A 147 -1.01 -8.38 -4.71
C ILE A 147 -0.83 -8.41 -3.20
N THR A 148 -1.79 -9.01 -2.50
CA THR A 148 -1.70 -9.40 -1.09
C THR A 148 -1.42 -10.89 -1.01
N VAL A 149 -0.18 -11.23 -0.67
CA VAL A 149 0.31 -12.61 -0.61
C VAL A 149 -0.21 -13.29 0.65
N SER A 150 -0.82 -14.46 0.47
CA SER A 150 -1.47 -15.29 1.47
C SER A 150 -1.08 -16.76 1.30
N ASN A 151 -1.73 -17.65 2.05
CA ASN A 151 -1.47 -19.09 1.96
C ASN A 151 -1.74 -19.66 0.55
N SER A 152 -2.70 -19.08 -0.17
CA SER A 152 -3.31 -19.68 -1.36
C SER A 152 -2.81 -19.10 -2.69
N ASN A 153 -1.97 -18.05 -2.69
CA ASN A 153 -1.55 -17.35 -3.90
C ASN A 153 -0.05 -16.99 -3.97
N SER A 154 0.78 -17.50 -3.06
CA SER A 154 2.22 -17.15 -3.07
C SER A 154 2.94 -17.67 -4.32
N ALA A 155 2.50 -18.79 -4.90
CA ALA A 155 2.99 -19.27 -6.19
C ALA A 155 2.48 -18.39 -7.35
N ASP A 156 1.21 -17.99 -7.32
CA ASP A 156 0.62 -17.07 -8.31
C ASP A 156 1.31 -15.70 -8.32
N MET A 157 1.80 -15.21 -7.18
CA MET A 157 2.63 -14.00 -7.11
C MET A 157 3.81 -14.06 -8.09
N LEU A 158 4.47 -15.22 -8.20
CA LEU A 158 5.59 -15.40 -9.13
C LEU A 158 5.13 -15.34 -10.59
N SER A 159 3.98 -15.94 -10.90
CA SER A 159 3.38 -15.88 -12.23
C SER A 159 2.96 -14.46 -12.61
N LEU A 160 2.28 -13.75 -11.71
CA LEU A 160 1.91 -12.35 -11.90
C LEU A 160 3.12 -11.43 -12.01
N TYR A 161 4.19 -11.69 -11.25
CA TYR A 161 5.43 -10.94 -11.39
C TYR A 161 5.96 -11.07 -12.82
N ARG A 162 6.05 -12.29 -13.37
CA ARG A 162 6.48 -12.51 -14.76
C ARG A 162 5.60 -11.78 -15.76
N LEU A 163 4.28 -11.85 -15.59
CA LEU A 163 3.32 -11.13 -16.43
C LEU A 163 3.53 -9.61 -16.36
N SER A 164 3.67 -9.04 -15.15
CA SER A 164 3.92 -7.61 -14.97
C SER A 164 5.22 -7.18 -15.66
N ARG A 165 6.25 -8.03 -15.64
CA ARG A 165 7.53 -7.77 -16.29
C ARG A 165 7.44 -7.85 -17.81
N SER A 166 6.72 -8.82 -18.37
CA SER A 166 6.51 -8.89 -19.83
C SER A 166 5.72 -7.70 -20.36
N LEU A 167 4.84 -7.13 -19.54
CA LEU A 167 4.06 -5.94 -19.88
C LEU A 167 4.76 -4.62 -19.53
N GLY A 168 5.92 -4.65 -18.86
CA GLY A 168 6.63 -3.45 -18.43
C GLY A 168 5.90 -2.63 -17.36
N MET A 169 5.05 -3.27 -16.55
CA MET A 169 4.20 -2.62 -15.54
C MET A 169 4.79 -2.67 -14.13
N GLU A 170 4.26 -1.83 -13.24
CA GLU A 170 4.58 -1.87 -11.82
C GLU A 170 4.06 -3.16 -11.15
N PHE A 171 4.75 -3.61 -10.11
CA PHE A 171 4.36 -4.75 -9.32
C PHE A 171 4.58 -4.44 -7.84
N ALA A 172 3.48 -4.30 -7.10
CA ALA A 172 3.47 -4.03 -5.68
C ALA A 172 3.05 -5.28 -4.91
N THR A 173 3.84 -5.62 -3.89
CA THR A 173 3.60 -6.75 -3.01
C THR A 173 3.19 -6.27 -1.62
N ALA A 174 2.30 -7.03 -0.99
CA ALA A 174 1.98 -6.96 0.42
C ALA A 174 1.86 -8.39 0.96
N ALA A 175 1.95 -8.54 2.28
CA ALA A 175 1.60 -9.79 2.94
C ALA A 175 0.20 -9.65 3.58
N LEU A 176 -0.51 -10.76 3.63
CA LEU A 176 -1.80 -10.88 4.29
C LEU A 176 -1.71 -10.38 5.74
N HIS A 177 -2.63 -9.50 6.13
CA HIS A 177 -2.63 -8.89 7.46
C HIS A 177 -4.03 -8.49 7.91
N ASN A 178 -4.16 -8.23 9.21
CA ASN A 178 -5.37 -7.73 9.86
C ASN A 178 -5.28 -6.22 10.08
N SER A 179 -6.42 -5.55 9.97
CA SER A 179 -6.55 -4.13 10.30
C SER A 179 -8.00 -3.72 10.50
N TYR A 180 -8.21 -2.60 11.20
CA TYR A 180 -9.51 -1.94 11.27
C TYR A 180 -10.05 -1.61 9.88
N TYR A 181 -9.17 -1.18 8.96
CA TYR A 181 -9.55 -0.78 7.61
C TYR A 181 -10.17 -1.94 6.82
N PHE A 182 -9.69 -3.17 7.03
CA PHE A 182 -10.25 -4.34 6.35
C PHE A 182 -11.40 -5.01 7.10
N HIS A 183 -11.74 -4.54 8.30
CA HIS A 183 -12.71 -5.19 9.19
C HIS A 183 -12.43 -6.69 9.39
N LYS A 184 -11.14 -7.04 9.46
CA LYS A 184 -10.65 -8.43 9.48
C LYS A 184 -9.61 -8.59 10.59
N THR A 185 -9.73 -9.68 11.35
CA THR A 185 -8.95 -9.95 12.58
C THR A 185 -8.34 -11.34 12.65
N ASP A 186 -8.72 -12.23 11.74
CA ASP A 186 -8.42 -13.66 11.70
C ASP A 186 -7.48 -14.05 10.54
N ASN A 187 -7.05 -13.10 9.71
CA ASN A 187 -6.09 -13.38 8.63
C ASN A 187 -4.76 -13.88 9.21
N THR A 188 -4.31 -15.06 8.76
CA THR A 188 -3.05 -15.67 9.22
C THR A 188 -2.36 -16.41 8.06
N ILE A 189 -1.03 -16.34 8.00
CA ILE A 189 -0.21 -17.16 7.09
C ILE A 189 0.34 -18.37 7.87
N THR A 190 -0.17 -19.56 7.57
CA THR A 190 0.18 -20.82 8.24
C THR A 190 1.24 -21.61 7.48
N ASN A 191 1.25 -21.59 6.14
CA ASN A 191 2.27 -22.27 5.32
C ASN A 191 3.52 -21.40 5.08
N GLN A 192 4.12 -20.88 6.16
CA GLN A 192 5.21 -19.91 6.09
C GLN A 192 6.41 -20.38 5.26
N THR A 193 6.76 -21.67 5.29
CA THR A 193 7.87 -22.23 4.51
C THR A 193 7.67 -22.01 3.01
N GLU A 194 6.46 -22.31 2.51
CA GLU A 194 6.11 -22.13 1.10
C GLU A 194 6.07 -20.65 0.72
N VAL A 195 5.37 -19.83 1.51
CA VAL A 195 5.23 -18.40 1.25
C VAL A 195 6.60 -17.69 1.26
N CYS A 196 7.43 -17.96 2.28
CA CYS A 196 8.77 -17.40 2.36
C CYS A 196 9.68 -17.92 1.24
N GLY A 197 9.54 -19.19 0.84
CA GLY A 197 10.26 -19.75 -0.31
C GLY A 197 9.91 -19.03 -1.61
N ASN A 198 8.63 -18.76 -1.86
CA ASN A 198 8.17 -18.02 -3.03
C ASN A 198 8.63 -16.55 -2.99
N PHE A 199 8.60 -15.87 -1.84
CA PHE A 199 9.21 -14.54 -1.71
C PHE A 199 10.72 -14.56 -1.97
N SER A 200 11.43 -15.59 -1.50
CA SER A 200 12.88 -15.73 -1.71
C SER A 200 13.20 -15.88 -3.20
N LYS A 201 12.40 -16.69 -3.92
CA LYS A 201 12.49 -16.83 -5.38
C LYS A 201 12.21 -15.52 -6.11
N LEU A 202 11.23 -14.74 -5.66
CA LEU A 202 10.96 -13.39 -6.20
C LEU A 202 12.15 -12.45 -6.00
N ILE A 203 12.75 -12.46 -4.82
CA ILE A 203 13.94 -11.67 -4.47
C ILE A 203 15.12 -12.01 -5.40
N GLU A 204 15.38 -13.29 -5.63
CA GLU A 204 16.42 -13.75 -6.57
C GLU A 204 16.18 -13.22 -7.99
N TRP A 205 14.94 -13.28 -8.48
CA TRP A 205 14.59 -12.75 -9.79
C TRP A 205 14.80 -11.24 -9.87
N GLN A 206 14.37 -10.50 -8.84
CA GLN A 206 14.54 -9.06 -8.74
C GLN A 206 16.01 -8.64 -8.71
N LEU A 207 16.87 -9.38 -7.99
CA LEU A 207 18.31 -9.13 -7.94
C LEU A 207 19.02 -9.43 -9.26
N LYS A 208 18.50 -10.34 -10.09
CA LYS A 208 19.03 -10.61 -11.44
C LYS A 208 18.70 -9.49 -12.45
N GLU A 209 17.76 -8.61 -12.13
CA GLU A 209 17.39 -7.51 -13.03
C GLU A 209 18.48 -6.43 -13.14
N LYS A 210 18.38 -5.62 -14.19
CA LYS A 210 19.32 -4.53 -14.47
C LYS A 210 18.97 -3.22 -13.74
N HIS A 211 17.71 -3.03 -13.34
CA HIS A 211 17.24 -1.75 -12.84
C HIS A 211 17.34 -1.66 -11.29
N PRO A 212 17.94 -0.59 -10.72
CA PRO A 212 18.13 -0.46 -9.26
C PRO A 212 16.84 -0.56 -8.44
N LYS A 213 15.73 -0.01 -8.97
CA LYS A 213 14.39 -0.12 -8.34
C LYS A 213 14.02 -1.57 -8.01
N SER A 214 14.35 -2.53 -8.87
CA SER A 214 14.06 -3.94 -8.63
C SER A 214 14.87 -4.49 -7.45
N TRP A 215 16.12 -4.05 -7.27
CA TRP A 215 16.95 -4.48 -6.15
C TRP A 215 16.44 -3.92 -4.81
N PHE A 216 15.97 -2.67 -4.79
CA PHE A 216 15.29 -2.13 -3.60
C PHE A 216 13.94 -2.79 -3.34
N ARG A 217 13.21 -3.24 -4.38
CA ARG A 217 12.03 -4.10 -4.19
C ARG A 217 12.39 -5.46 -3.58
N ALA A 218 13.57 -6.00 -3.90
CA ALA A 218 14.07 -7.21 -3.29
C ALA A 218 14.31 -7.02 -1.78
N TYR A 219 14.91 -5.90 -1.37
CA TYR A 219 15.03 -5.54 0.05
C TYR A 219 13.66 -5.40 0.73
N PHE A 220 12.70 -4.76 0.04
CA PHE A 220 11.34 -4.62 0.57
C PHE A 220 10.66 -5.99 0.77
N ASN A 221 10.78 -6.90 -0.19
CA ASN A 221 10.24 -8.27 -0.09
C ASN A 221 10.94 -9.10 1.00
N TRP A 222 12.21 -8.84 1.29
CA TRP A 222 12.88 -9.45 2.43
C TRP A 222 12.24 -9.01 3.76
N GLY A 223 11.86 -7.74 3.88
CA GLY A 223 11.09 -7.27 5.04
C GLY A 223 9.70 -7.92 5.16
N LEU A 224 9.06 -8.28 4.03
CA LEU A 224 7.83 -9.08 4.06
C LEU A 224 8.08 -10.50 4.57
N ILE A 225 9.21 -11.14 4.24
CA ILE A 225 9.60 -12.42 4.83
C ILE A 225 9.73 -12.30 6.36
N ASN A 226 10.40 -11.26 6.87
CA ASN A 226 10.51 -11.04 8.32
C ASN A 226 9.12 -10.90 8.95
N TYR A 227 8.23 -10.12 8.34
CA TYR A 227 6.86 -9.96 8.82
C TYR A 227 6.11 -11.30 8.87
N VAL A 228 6.17 -12.11 7.81
CA VAL A 228 5.53 -13.44 7.76
C VAL A 228 6.07 -14.38 8.85
N LYS A 229 7.37 -14.28 9.16
CA LYS A 229 8.03 -15.06 10.22
C LYS A 229 7.82 -14.51 11.64
N GLY A 230 7.08 -13.40 11.80
CA GLY A 230 6.93 -12.72 13.10
C GLY A 230 8.22 -12.09 13.62
N GLN A 231 9.19 -11.84 12.76
CA GLN A 231 10.48 -11.22 13.11
C GLN A 231 10.37 -9.69 13.16
N PRO A 232 11.29 -9.01 13.86
CA PRO A 232 11.34 -7.55 13.89
C PRO A 232 11.47 -6.94 12.49
N ARG A 233 10.95 -5.71 12.35
CA ARG A 233 11.12 -4.92 11.13
C ARG A 233 12.61 -4.67 10.85
N LEU A 234 12.96 -4.61 9.57
CA LEU A 234 14.33 -4.27 9.13
C LEU A 234 14.71 -2.81 9.42
N LEU A 235 13.70 -1.94 9.56
CA LEU A 235 13.82 -0.51 9.83
C LEU A 235 12.70 -0.08 10.79
N PRO A 236 12.94 0.95 11.63
CA PRO A 236 11.93 1.46 12.54
C PRO A 236 10.66 1.88 11.80
N CYS A 237 9.52 1.79 12.49
CA CYS A 237 8.27 2.33 12.00
C CYS A 237 8.18 3.82 12.35
N GLU A 238 8.04 4.68 11.35
CA GLU A 238 7.86 6.13 11.54
C GLU A 238 6.48 6.61 11.05
N ALA A 239 5.49 5.72 11.10
CA ALA A 239 4.10 6.07 10.87
C ALA A 239 3.68 7.20 11.81
N GLY A 240 2.98 8.22 11.30
CA GLY A 240 2.67 9.43 12.06
C GLY A 240 3.81 10.45 12.16
N LEU A 241 4.98 10.21 11.54
CA LEU A 241 6.06 11.19 11.38
C LEU A 241 6.30 11.56 9.92
N VAL A 242 6.37 10.55 9.04
CA VAL A 242 6.62 10.75 7.60
C VAL A 242 5.36 10.57 6.76
N ASN A 243 4.40 9.78 7.25
CA ASN A 243 3.15 9.48 6.57
C ASN A 243 1.95 9.52 7.52
N PHE A 244 0.77 9.68 6.96
CA PHE A 244 -0.51 9.53 7.67
C PHE A 244 -1.61 9.01 6.75
N PHE A 245 -2.73 8.64 7.35
CA PHE A 245 -3.92 8.14 6.71
C PHE A 245 -5.12 8.99 7.14
N VAL A 246 -6.04 9.23 6.22
CA VAL A 246 -7.33 9.86 6.51
C VAL A 246 -8.42 8.85 6.17
N ASP A 247 -9.30 8.60 7.11
CA ASP A 247 -10.43 7.70 6.90
C ASP A 247 -11.64 8.44 6.27
N PRO A 248 -12.71 7.73 5.88
CA PRO A 248 -13.85 8.36 5.23
C PRO A 248 -14.58 9.38 6.11
N TYR A 249 -14.43 9.33 7.43
CA TYR A 249 -15.09 10.24 8.36
C TYR A 249 -14.20 11.44 8.74
N GLY A 250 -13.00 11.52 8.15
CA GLY A 250 -12.05 12.60 8.37
C GLY A 250 -11.08 12.35 9.54
N ASP A 251 -11.08 11.17 10.14
CA ASP A 251 -10.13 10.84 11.21
C ASP A 251 -8.73 10.63 10.64
N VAL A 252 -7.74 11.23 11.29
CA VAL A 252 -6.34 11.14 10.92
C VAL A 252 -5.67 10.04 11.73
N TYR A 253 -5.12 9.03 11.05
CA TYR A 253 -4.41 7.90 11.67
C TYR A 253 -2.95 7.85 11.21
N PRO A 254 -2.01 7.31 12.02
CA PRO A 254 -0.61 7.16 11.61
C PRO A 254 -0.43 6.08 10.54
N CYS A 255 -1.26 5.02 10.56
CA CYS A 255 -1.26 3.94 9.59
C CYS A 255 -2.67 3.33 9.41
N ASN A 256 -2.89 2.60 8.31
CA ASN A 256 -4.10 1.79 8.11
C ASN A 256 -3.99 0.37 8.70
N GLY A 257 -2.89 0.05 9.39
CA GLY A 257 -2.62 -1.27 9.96
C GLY A 257 -3.02 -1.42 11.42
N LEU A 258 -3.82 -0.51 11.99
CA LEU A 258 -4.19 -0.56 13.41
C LEU A 258 -5.17 -1.71 13.69
N GLU A 259 -5.11 -2.27 14.88
CA GLU A 259 -6.07 -3.27 15.36
C GLU A 259 -6.46 -2.92 16.79
N SER A 260 -7.75 -2.89 17.08
CA SER A 260 -8.28 -2.52 18.40
C SER A 260 -7.76 -3.40 19.54
N LYS A 261 -7.35 -4.64 19.25
CA LYS A 261 -6.73 -5.54 20.24
C LYS A 261 -5.37 -5.06 20.76
N TYR A 262 -4.70 -4.15 20.05
CA TYR A 262 -3.47 -3.50 20.51
C TYR A 262 -3.76 -2.06 20.91
N TRP A 263 -4.28 -1.27 19.97
CA TRP A 263 -4.77 0.09 20.15
C TRP A 263 -5.35 0.58 18.81
N LYS A 264 -6.33 1.46 18.88
CA LYS A 264 -6.88 2.15 17.71
C LYS A 264 -7.42 3.50 18.14
N GLU A 265 -6.61 4.53 17.94
CA GLU A 265 -6.94 5.91 18.28
C GLU A 265 -6.47 6.84 17.16
N SER A 266 -7.22 7.91 16.91
CA SER A 266 -6.88 8.91 15.90
C SER A 266 -5.95 9.97 16.49
N MET A 267 -5.19 10.63 15.62
CA MET A 267 -4.40 11.82 15.93
C MET A 267 -5.28 13.08 16.03
N GLY A 268 -6.54 12.98 15.61
CA GLY A 268 -7.50 14.06 15.50
C GLY A 268 -8.40 13.87 14.27
N ASN A 269 -9.31 14.81 14.06
CA ASN A 269 -10.22 14.82 12.91
C ASN A 269 -10.06 16.11 12.10
N ILE A 270 -10.03 16.00 10.78
CA ILE A 270 -9.85 17.16 9.90
C ILE A 270 -11.01 18.15 9.97
N ARG A 271 -12.20 17.73 10.42
CA ARG A 271 -13.40 18.57 10.52
C ARG A 271 -13.29 19.55 11.70
N THR A 272 -12.66 19.11 12.79
CA THR A 272 -12.57 19.86 14.05
C THR A 272 -11.27 20.65 14.23
N MET A 273 -10.26 20.43 13.37
CA MET A 273 -8.97 21.14 13.47
C MET A 273 -9.05 22.61 12.98
N THR A 274 -8.27 23.52 13.58
CA THR A 274 -8.08 24.87 13.00
C THR A 274 -7.13 24.83 11.81
N SER A 275 -6.04 24.08 11.93
CA SER A 275 -5.07 23.83 10.85
C SER A 275 -4.51 22.42 10.92
N PHE A 276 -4.01 21.90 9.79
CA PHE A 276 -3.36 20.59 9.80
C PHE A 276 -2.07 20.56 10.63
N GLU A 277 -1.32 21.67 10.66
CA GLU A 277 -0.07 21.77 11.44
C GLU A 277 -0.34 21.67 12.94
N GLU A 278 -1.43 22.28 13.41
CA GLU A 278 -1.89 22.16 14.79
C GLU A 278 -2.26 20.70 15.13
N LEU A 279 -3.11 20.05 14.33
CA LEU A 279 -3.46 18.64 14.52
C LEU A 279 -2.20 17.78 14.56
N TRP A 280 -1.28 18.00 13.62
CA TRP A 280 -0.05 17.21 13.49
C TRP A 280 0.89 17.40 14.67
N ARG A 281 0.94 18.57 15.30
CA ARG A 281 1.83 18.87 16.43
C ARG A 281 1.12 18.81 17.80
N SER A 282 -0.14 18.41 17.83
CA SER A 282 -0.93 18.26 19.04
C SER A 282 -0.36 17.23 20.01
N GLU A 283 -0.73 17.34 21.29
CA GLU A 283 -0.40 16.35 22.31
C GLU A 283 -0.98 14.97 21.97
N GLN A 284 -2.19 14.92 21.42
CA GLN A 284 -2.80 13.69 20.93
C GLN A 284 -1.95 13.04 19.84
N ALA A 285 -1.49 13.81 18.84
CA ALA A 285 -0.63 13.27 17.79
C ALA A 285 0.71 12.75 18.35
N GLU A 286 1.29 13.39 19.36
CA GLU A 286 2.51 12.88 20.02
C GLU A 286 2.23 11.61 20.86
N HIS A 287 1.09 11.54 21.54
CA HIS A 287 0.64 10.32 22.21
C HIS A 287 0.56 9.15 21.22
N ILE A 288 -0.10 9.35 20.08
CA ILE A 288 -0.21 8.34 19.02
C ILE A 288 1.15 7.93 18.46
N ARG A 289 2.09 8.87 18.27
CA ARG A 289 3.47 8.53 17.88
C ARG A 289 4.17 7.66 18.93
N SER A 290 3.90 7.89 20.22
CA SER A 290 4.37 7.02 21.29
C SER A 290 3.81 5.60 21.18
N CYS A 291 2.52 5.47 20.86
CA CYS A 291 1.89 4.17 20.60
C CYS A 291 2.50 3.46 19.37
N VAL A 292 2.84 4.21 18.31
CA VAL A 292 3.54 3.67 17.13
C VAL A 292 4.94 3.16 17.50
N ARG A 293 5.71 3.91 18.30
CA ARG A 293 7.06 3.50 18.75
C ARG A 293 7.05 2.17 19.50
N ASN A 294 5.97 1.90 20.23
CA ASN A 294 5.80 0.68 21.03
C ASN A 294 4.86 -0.36 20.36
N CYS A 295 4.54 -0.20 19.08
CA CYS A 295 3.60 -1.08 18.39
C CYS A 295 4.18 -2.50 18.21
N PRO A 296 3.48 -3.56 18.68
CA PRO A 296 4.03 -4.92 18.66
C PRO A 296 3.90 -5.62 17.30
N LYS A 297 3.20 -5.02 16.32
CA LYS A 297 2.78 -5.72 15.09
C LYS A 297 3.92 -6.07 14.13
N ASN A 298 5.05 -5.37 14.21
CA ASN A 298 6.18 -5.52 13.29
C ASN A 298 5.80 -5.51 11.79
N CYS A 299 4.70 -4.84 11.42
CA CYS A 299 4.20 -4.81 10.04
C CYS A 299 5.25 -4.27 9.06
N TRP A 300 5.20 -4.67 7.80
CA TRP A 300 6.09 -4.16 6.76
C TRP A 300 5.32 -3.75 5.48
N MET A 301 4.37 -2.82 5.64
CA MET A 301 3.51 -2.38 4.54
C MET A 301 4.13 -1.25 3.74
N VAL A 302 3.95 -1.25 2.41
CA VAL A 302 4.59 -0.30 1.48
C VAL A 302 4.42 1.16 1.90
N GLY A 303 3.24 1.55 2.40
CA GLY A 303 2.95 2.92 2.84
C GLY A 303 3.77 3.40 4.05
N THR A 304 4.27 2.47 4.87
CA THR A 304 5.12 2.80 6.04
C THR A 304 6.58 2.41 5.84
N ALA A 305 6.86 1.40 4.99
CA ALA A 305 8.21 0.91 4.73
C ALA A 305 8.93 1.74 3.66
N ALA A 306 8.25 2.12 2.57
CA ALA A 306 8.90 2.85 1.48
C ALA A 306 9.43 4.25 1.91
N PRO A 307 8.71 5.05 2.72
CA PRO A 307 9.25 6.31 3.23
C PRO A 307 10.51 6.11 4.10
N VAL A 308 10.49 5.16 5.03
CA VAL A 308 11.65 4.91 5.92
C VAL A 308 12.84 4.31 5.17
N MET A 309 12.61 3.48 4.14
CA MET A 309 13.71 3.00 3.27
C MET A 309 14.43 4.15 2.56
N LYS A 310 13.71 5.21 2.14
CA LYS A 310 14.32 6.40 1.55
C LYS A 310 15.04 7.25 2.59
N ARG A 311 14.47 7.38 3.79
CA ARG A 311 15.07 8.13 4.90
C ARG A 311 16.38 7.49 5.39
N TYR A 312 16.39 6.17 5.51
CA TYR A 312 17.53 5.37 5.99
C TYR A 312 18.29 4.67 4.84
N ILE A 313 18.41 5.33 3.68
CA ILE A 313 18.84 4.70 2.42
C ILE A 313 20.17 3.95 2.50
N ALA A 314 21.08 4.37 3.39
CA ALA A 314 22.36 3.69 3.60
C ALA A 314 22.21 2.20 3.99
N ILE A 315 21.19 1.86 4.80
CA ILE A 315 20.96 0.49 5.28
C ILE A 315 20.49 -0.41 4.12
N PRO A 316 19.38 -0.10 3.40
CA PRO A 316 18.99 -0.87 2.22
C PRO A 316 20.06 -0.88 1.14
N MET A 317 20.78 0.22 0.93
CA MET A 317 21.83 0.30 -0.09
C MET A 317 22.99 -0.67 0.20
N LYS A 318 23.48 -0.73 1.44
CA LYS A 318 24.52 -1.69 1.86
C LYS A 318 24.08 -3.14 1.60
N TRP A 319 22.83 -3.46 1.95
CA TRP A 319 22.25 -4.78 1.69
C TRP A 319 22.15 -5.06 0.17
N VAL A 320 21.61 -4.11 -0.60
CA VAL A 320 21.43 -4.24 -2.05
C VAL A 320 22.76 -4.49 -2.76
N ILE A 321 23.80 -3.74 -2.43
CA ILE A 321 25.14 -3.92 -3.02
C ILE A 321 25.67 -5.32 -2.70
N ASN A 322 25.60 -5.74 -1.43
CA ASN A 322 26.06 -7.06 -1.01
C ASN A 322 25.33 -8.20 -1.74
N LYS A 323 23.99 -8.16 -1.79
CA LYS A 323 23.18 -9.20 -2.43
C LYS A 323 23.28 -9.18 -3.95
N LYS A 324 23.46 -8.01 -4.55
CA LYS A 324 23.70 -7.90 -6.00
C LYS A 324 25.04 -8.55 -6.37
N ILE A 325 26.10 -8.36 -5.59
CA ILE A 325 27.39 -9.04 -5.81
C ILE A 325 27.22 -10.56 -5.70
N GLN A 326 26.54 -11.06 -4.66
CA GLN A 326 26.25 -12.50 -4.52
C GLN A 326 25.50 -13.05 -5.74
N SER A 327 24.47 -12.33 -6.20
CA SER A 327 23.70 -12.72 -7.39
C SER A 327 24.55 -12.75 -8.67
N LEU A 328 25.52 -11.84 -8.83
CA LEU A 328 26.41 -11.81 -10.00
C LEU A 328 27.44 -12.94 -9.98
N LEU A 329 27.89 -13.34 -8.80
CA LEU A 329 28.79 -14.48 -8.61
C LEU A 329 28.08 -15.85 -8.67
N GLY A 330 26.76 -15.88 -8.88
CA GLY A 330 25.98 -17.11 -8.89
C GLY A 330 25.83 -17.78 -7.53
N HIS A 331 26.14 -17.07 -6.44
CA HIS A 331 26.01 -17.60 -5.09
C HIS A 331 24.54 -17.58 -4.63
N PRO A 332 24.10 -18.55 -3.80
CA PRO A 332 22.79 -18.51 -3.17
C PRO A 332 22.58 -17.23 -2.36
N ILE A 333 21.39 -16.63 -2.46
CA ILE A 333 21.04 -15.42 -1.71
C ILE A 333 20.62 -15.82 -0.30
N ASN A 334 21.53 -15.73 0.67
CA ASN A 334 21.19 -15.98 2.08
C ASN A 334 20.45 -14.76 2.66
N LEU A 335 19.21 -14.96 3.12
CA LEU A 335 18.32 -13.95 3.70
C LEU A 335 18.24 -13.99 5.23
N GLU A 336 19.13 -14.72 5.89
CA GLU A 336 19.20 -14.75 7.35
C GLU A 336 19.79 -13.45 7.90
N ASN A 337 19.17 -12.94 8.97
CA ASN A 337 19.73 -11.85 9.77
C ASN A 337 21.00 -12.38 10.46
N LYS A 338 22.16 -12.21 9.83
CA LYS A 338 23.45 -12.31 10.52
C LYS A 338 23.69 -11.03 11.30
N GLU A 339 22.94 -10.81 12.38
CA GLU A 339 23.24 -9.81 13.41
C GLU A 339 22.30 -10.11 14.60
N LYS A 340 22.86 -10.76 15.62
CA LYS A 340 22.36 -10.76 17.01
C LYS A 340 23.01 -9.58 17.73
#